data_AF-A0AAX1Q5S9-F1
#
_entry.id   AF-A0AAX1Q5S9-F1
#
_cell.length_a   1.000
_cell.length_b   1.000
_cell.length_c   1.000
_cell.angle_alpha   90.00
_cell.angle_beta   90.00
_cell.angle_gamma   90.00
#
_symmetry.space_group_name_H-M   'P 1'
#
loop_
_entity.id
_entity.type
_entity.pdbx_description
1 polymer ?
#
loop_
_entity_poly.entity_id
_entity_poly.type
_entity_poly.pdbx_seq_one_letter_code
_entity_poly.pdbx_strand_id
1 'polypeptide(L)' 'MWDLDRSVLRGRMACRGLYVFSHESPLGNAPSHQLFEKIDIKMASEIVARSYRDYKMTIDENLPEGVELNKVIHSF' A
#
# COMPACT_ATOMS: atom_id res chain seq x y z
N MET A 1 -13.61 -3.35 7.30
CA MET A 1 -12.91 -4.33 8.16
C MET A 1 -12.44 -3.71 9.47
N TRP A 2 -11.70 -2.59 9.47
CA TRP A 2 -11.11 -2.00 10.68
C TRP A 2 -12.05 -1.09 11.49
N ASP A 3 -13.04 -0.45 10.87
CA ASP A 3 -13.96 0.47 11.57
C ASP A 3 -14.92 -0.20 12.56
N LEU A 4 -15.16 -1.51 12.36
CA LEU A 4 -16.11 -2.31 13.13
C LEU A 4 -15.42 -3.14 14.24
N ASP A 5 -14.08 -3.24 14.24
CA ASP A 5 -13.31 -3.95 15.27
C ASP A 5 -12.63 -2.95 16.21
N ARG A 6 -13.40 -2.42 17.16
CA ARG A 6 -12.91 -1.51 18.21
C ARG A 6 -12.75 -2.27 19.51
N SER A 7 -11.56 -2.83 19.73
CA SER A 7 -11.16 -3.41 21.01
C SER A 7 -10.19 -2.49 21.75
N VAL A 8 -10.27 -2.45 23.08
CA VAL A 8 -9.41 -1.64 23.97
C VAL A 8 -7.92 -1.92 23.73
N LEU A 9 -7.58 -3.15 23.30
CA LEU A 9 -6.19 -3.58 23.08
C LEU A 9 -5.59 -3.15 21.73
N ARG A 10 -6.41 -2.79 20.72
CA ARG A 10 -5.92 -2.51 19.35
C ARG A 10 -5.77 -1.02 19.02
N GLY A 11 -6.18 -0.13 19.91
CA GLY A 11 -6.09 1.32 19.68
C GLY A 11 -6.92 1.79 18.48
N ARG A 12 -6.58 2.95 17.90
CA ARG A 12 -7.25 3.48 16.69
C ARG A 12 -6.50 3.01 15.44
N MET A 13 -7.07 2.05 14.74
CA MET A 13 -6.58 1.57 13.44
C MET A 13 -7.40 2.17 12.30
N ALA A 14 -6.75 2.51 11.20
CA ALA A 14 -7.40 2.95 9.97
C ALA A 14 -6.57 2.47 8.76
N CYS A 15 -7.24 2.01 7.71
CA CYS A 15 -6.58 1.68 6.45
C CYS A 15 -6.09 2.97 5.79
N ARG A 16 -4.79 3.05 5.47
CA ARG A 16 -4.18 4.22 4.82
C ARG A 16 -3.86 4.02 3.34
N GLY A 17 -3.77 2.76 2.91
CA GLY A 17 -3.50 2.40 1.53
C GLY A 17 -4.06 1.02 1.22
N LEU A 18 -4.69 0.90 0.06
CA LEU A 18 -5.12 -0.37 -0.53
C LEU A 18 -4.85 -0.29 -2.03
N TYR A 19 -3.92 -1.11 -2.47
CA TYR A 19 -3.43 -1.18 -3.84
C TYR A 19 -3.62 -2.59 -4.34
N VAL A 20 -4.25 -2.72 -5.50
CA VAL A 20 -4.57 -4.01 -6.11
C VAL A 20 -3.86 -4.08 -7.45
N PHE A 21 -2.94 -5.04 -7.59
CA PHE A 21 -2.36 -5.37 -8.89
C PHE A 21 -3.23 -6.43 -9.54
N SER A 22 -3.85 -6.08 -10.66
CA SER A 22 -4.69 -6.97 -11.46
C SER A 22 -3.87 -7.49 -12.64
N HIS A 23 -3.84 -8.80 -12.82
CA HIS A 23 -3.19 -9.44 -13.97
C HIS A 23 -4.24 -9.84 -15.00
N GLU A 24 -3.92 -9.70 -16.28
CA GLU A 24 -4.80 -10.17 -17.37
C GLU A 24 -4.84 -11.71 -17.47
N SER A 25 -3.71 -12.39 -17.21
CA SER A 25 -3.62 -13.85 -17.22
C SER A 25 -3.94 -14.44 -15.85
N PRO A 26 -4.70 -15.56 -15.79
CA PRO A 26 -4.93 -16.29 -14.55
C PRO A 26 -3.66 -16.93 -13.97
N LEU A 27 -2.60 -17.09 -14.77
CA LEU A 27 -1.30 -17.57 -14.32
C LEU A 27 -0.40 -16.44 -13.78
N GLY A 28 -0.82 -15.19 -13.92
CA GLY A 28 -0.04 -14.00 -13.59
C GLY A 28 0.89 -13.56 -14.73
N ASN A 29 0.94 -12.24 -14.96
CA ASN A 29 1.79 -11.62 -15.98
C ASN A 29 3.17 -11.20 -15.46
N ALA A 30 3.30 -11.02 -14.15
CA ALA A 30 4.55 -10.59 -13.52
C ALA A 30 4.70 -11.24 -12.13
N PRO A 31 5.94 -11.47 -11.67
CA PRO A 31 6.19 -11.95 -10.32
C PRO A 31 5.74 -10.92 -9.26
N SER A 32 5.12 -11.40 -8.19
CA SER A 32 4.59 -10.55 -7.12
C SER A 32 5.64 -9.69 -6.42
N HIS A 33 6.87 -10.20 -6.26
CA HIS A 33 7.96 -9.44 -5.63
C HIS A 33 8.30 -8.14 -6.40
N GLN A 34 8.30 -8.19 -7.74
CA GLN A 34 8.58 -7.01 -8.57
C GLN A 34 7.49 -5.96 -8.41
N LEU A 35 6.23 -6.40 -8.26
CA LEU A 35 5.10 -5.50 -8.06
C LEU A 35 5.13 -4.87 -6.67
N PHE A 36 5.55 -5.61 -5.65
CA PHE A 36 5.70 -5.05 -4.30
C PHE A 36 6.84 -4.03 -4.20
N GLU A 37 7.92 -4.21 -4.96
CA GLU A 37 9.01 -3.23 -5.05
C GLU A 37 8.58 -1.89 -5.69
N LYS A 38 7.47 -1.88 -6.44
CA LYS A 38 6.90 -0.63 -6.99
C LYS A 38 6.32 0.28 -5.93
N ILE A 39 6.07 -0.24 -4.73
CA ILE A 39 5.54 0.49 -3.59
C ILE A 39 6.65 0.65 -2.56
N ASP A 40 7.14 1.88 -2.42
CA ASP A 40 8.15 2.23 -1.42
C ASP A 40 7.57 3.20 -0.39
N ILE A 41 7.79 2.91 0.89
CA ILE A 41 7.33 3.74 2.01
C ILE A 41 8.54 4.06 2.88
N LYS A 42 8.89 5.34 2.93
CA LYS A 42 10.03 5.83 3.69
C LYS A 42 9.58 6.78 4.78
N MET A 43 10.30 6.78 5.90
CA MET A 43 10.12 7.78 6.94
C MET A 43 10.58 9.13 6.39
N ALA A 44 9.71 10.13 6.47
CA ALA A 44 9.96 11.49 5.99
C ALA A 44 10.61 12.40 7.05
N SER A 45 10.78 11.89 8.27
CA SER A 45 11.35 12.62 9.41
C SER A 45 12.53 11.86 10.02
N GLU A 46 13.42 12.57 10.71
CA GLU A 46 14.56 11.98 11.44
C GLU A 46 14.20 11.58 12.89
N ILE A 47 13.03 12.00 13.37
CA ILE A 47 12.48 11.62 14.67
C ILE A 47 11.55 10.40 14.54
N VAL A 48 11.34 9.71 15.67
CA VAL A 48 10.46 8.54 15.76
C VAL A 48 9.05 8.90 15.27
N ALA A 49 8.59 8.22 14.22
CA ALA A 49 7.27 8.42 13.65
C ALA A 49 6.16 8.20 14.69
N ARG A 50 5.25 9.17 14.80
CA ARG A 50 4.06 9.13 15.67
C ARG A 50 2.75 9.21 14.90
N SER A 51 2.83 9.57 13.62
CA SER A 51 1.70 9.69 12.70
C SER A 51 2.03 9.05 11.36
N TYR A 52 1.00 8.62 10.64
CA TYR A 52 1.16 8.14 9.26
C TYR A 52 1.72 9.24 8.33
N ARG A 53 1.50 10.53 8.68
CA ARG A 53 2.03 11.70 7.95
C ARG A 53 3.55 11.82 8.03
N ASP A 54 4.17 11.11 8.96
CA ASP A 54 5.63 11.04 9.08
C ASP A 54 6.23 10.03 8.07
N TYR A 55 5.39 9.39 7.26
CA TYR A 55 5.80 8.52 6.17
C TYR A 55 5.44 9.16 4.83
N LYS A 56 6.36 9.03 3.87
CA LYS A 56 6.11 9.36 2.47
C LYS A 56 6.08 8.07 1.68
N MET A 57 5.00 7.91 0.92
CA MET A 57 4.84 6.79 0.00
C MET A 57 5.12 7.23 -1.43
N THR A 58 5.89 6.44 -2.15
CA THR A 58 6.13 6.60 -3.59
C THR A 58 5.69 5.34 -4.31
N ILE A 59 5.00 5.52 -5.43
CA ILE A 59 4.53 4.44 -6.30
C ILE A 59 5.21 4.62 -7.64
N ASP A 60 5.93 3.61 -8.09
CA ASP A 60 6.43 3.54 -9.46
C ASP A 60 5.31 3.02 -10.37
N GLU A 61 4.81 3.91 -11.24
CA GLU A 61 3.72 3.61 -12.17
C GLU A 61 4.22 2.91 -13.46
N ASN A 62 5.52 2.65 -13.57
CA ASN A 62 6.07 1.81 -14.63
C ASN A 62 5.77 0.33 -14.34
N LEU A 63 4.61 -0.13 -14.79
CA LEU A 63 4.14 -1.49 -14.60
C LEU A 63 4.52 -2.40 -15.78
N PRO A 64 4.79 -3.69 -15.51
CA PRO A 64 4.99 -4.69 -16.56
C PRO A 64 3.70 -4.91 -17.37
N GLU A 65 3.86 -5.40 -18.59
CA GLU A 65 2.77 -5.55 -19.56
C GLU A 65 1.65 -6.48 -19.05
N GLY A 66 0.40 -6.03 -19.21
CA GLY A 66 -0.81 -6.71 -18.73
C GLY A 66 -0.93 -6.82 -17.20
N VAL A 67 -0.29 -5.90 -16.47
CA VAL A 67 -0.57 -5.64 -15.06
C VAL A 67 -1.13 -4.23 -14.89
N GLU A 68 -2.30 -4.14 -14.25
CA GLU A 68 -2.95 -2.87 -13.91
C GLU A 68 -2.90 -2.62 -12.40
N LEU A 69 -2.58 -1.39 -12.01
CA LEU A 69 -2.60 -0.97 -10.61
C LEU A 69 -3.87 -0.19 -10.29
N ASN A 70 -4.70 -0.75 -9.41
CA ASN A 70 -5.90 -0.10 -8.88
C ASN A 70 -5.64 0.45 -7.48
N LYS A 71 -5.75 1.78 -7.33
CA LYS A 71 -5.62 2.49 -6.05
C LYS A 71 -7.00 2.59 -5.39
N VAL A 72 -7.38 1.58 -4.62
CA VAL A 72 -8.72 1.51 -3.99
C VAL A 72 -8.81 2.44 -2.77
N ILE A 73 -7.72 2.54 -2.00
CA ILE A 73 -7.60 3.48 -0.89
C ILE A 73 -6.22 4.14 -1.01
N HIS A 74 -6.19 5.47 -1.00
CA HIS A 74 -4.97 6.25 -0.99
C HIS A 74 -5.14 7.42 -0.01
N SER A 75 -4.51 7.32 1.15
CA SER A 75 -4.58 8.32 2.22
C SER A 75 -3.21 8.65 2.80
N PHE A 76 -2.15 8.40 2.01
CA PHE A 76 -0.78 8.80 2.29
C PHE A 76 -0.53 10.25 1.88
#